data_AF-A0AA90UPX1-F1
#
_entry.id   AF-A0AA90UPX1-F1
#
_cell.length_a   1.000
_cell.length_b   1.000
_cell.length_c   1.000
_cell.angle_alpha   90.00
_cell.angle_beta   90.00
_cell.angle_gamma   90.00
#
_symmetry.space_group_name_H-M   'P 1'
#
loop_
_entity.id
_entity.type
_entity.pdbx_description
1 polymer ?
#
loop_
_entity_poly.entity_id
_entity_poly.type
_entity_poly.pdbx_seq_one_letter_code
_entity_poly.pdbx_strand_id
1 'polypeptide(L)' 'IDLYTALLGGEGIIKLSNGSKIKLKIKPETQNGTKVRVRGKGYDRGDGTFGDLMITYNVKLPTGLNDKQKDLLRQMKDAK' A
#
# COMPACT_ATOMS: atom_id res chain seq x y z
N ILE A 1 3.96 1.17 0.82
CA ILE A 1 3.03 2.06 1.56
C ILE A 1 3.69 2.46 2.87
N ASP A 2 3.42 3.65 3.38
CA ASP A 2 3.94 4.08 4.69
C ASP A 2 3.14 3.42 5.83
N LEU A 3 3.73 3.41 7.03
CA LEU A 3 3.14 2.82 8.23
C LEU A 3 1.76 3.38 8.58
N TYR A 4 1.55 4.69 8.45
CA TYR A 4 0.30 5.32 8.86
C TYR A 4 -0.84 4.94 7.91
N THR A 5 -0.60 4.96 6.60
CA THR A 5 -1.56 4.45 5.61
C THR A 5 -1.87 2.96 5.82
N ALA A 6 -0.89 2.16 6.24
CA ALA A 6 -1.13 0.76 6.55
C ALA A 6 -2.04 0.57 7.78
N LEU A 7 -1.81 1.37 8.83
CA LEU A 7 -2.60 1.30 10.07
C LEU A 7 -4.01 1.88 9.91
N LEU A 8 -4.13 3.08 9.32
CA LEU A 8 -5.36 3.86 9.30
C LEU A 8 -6.13 3.74 7.99
N GLY A 9 -5.53 3.11 6.97
CA GLY A 9 -6.09 3.05 5.63
C GLY A 9 -5.84 4.34 4.85
N GLY A 10 -6.28 4.35 3.61
CA GLY A 10 -6.11 5.50 2.73
C GLY A 10 -6.17 5.11 1.26
N GLU A 11 -5.49 5.90 0.43
CA GLU A 11 -5.48 5.73 -1.01
C GLU A 11 -4.05 5.77 -1.54
N GLY A 12 -3.74 4.86 -2.46
CA GLY A 12 -2.46 4.82 -3.16
C GLY A 12 -2.69 4.97 -4.66
N ILE A 13 -1.80 5.69 -5.35
CA ILE A 13 -1.81 5.76 -6.82
C ILE A 13 -0.58 5.01 -7.33
N ILE A 14 -0.81 4.03 -8.20
CA ILE A 14 0.26 3.38 -8.95
C ILE A 14 0.23 3.86 -10.39
N LYS A 15 1.41 4.06 -10.97
CA LYS A 15 1.58 4.32 -12.41
C LYS A 15 2.01 3.01 -13.07
N LEU A 16 1.27 2.60 -14.10
CA LEU A 16 1.59 1.42 -14.89
C LEU A 16 2.59 1.76 -15.99
N SER A 17 3.22 0.72 -16.56
CA SER A 17 4.20 0.86 -17.64
C SER A 17 3.62 1.52 -18.90
N ASN A 18 2.32 1.38 -19.15
CA ASN A 18 1.62 2.04 -20.25
C ASN A 18 1.24 3.52 -19.95
N GLY A 19 1.72 4.09 -18.84
CA GLY A 19 1.45 5.46 -18.43
C GLY A 19 0.11 5.67 -17.70
N SER A 20 -0.79 4.69 -17.69
CA SER A 20 -2.06 4.78 -16.97
C SER A 20 -1.84 4.78 -15.45
N LYS A 21 -2.76 5.43 -14.72
CA LYS A 21 -2.75 5.50 -13.26
C LYS A 21 -3.90 4.68 -12.71
N ILE A 22 -3.63 3.90 -11.67
CA ILE A 22 -4.67 3.14 -10.95
C ILE A 22 -4.70 3.64 -9.51
N LYS A 23 -5.90 4.00 -9.07
CA LYS A 23 -6.19 4.35 -7.69
C LYS A 23 -6.52 3.07 -6.92
N LEU A 24 -5.81 2.83 -5.83
CA LEU A 24 -5.99 1.68 -4.95
C LEU A 24 -6.55 2.18 -3.62
N LYS A 25 -7.64 1.57 -3.17
CA LYS A 25 -8.16 1.79 -1.82
C LYS A 25 -7.45 0.84 -0.86
N ILE A 26 -6.75 1.39 0.12
CA ILE A 26 -6.04 0.65 1.17
C ILE A 26 -6.94 0.63 2.40
N LYS A 27 -7.24 -0.58 2.89
CA LYS A 27 -8.05 -0.74 4.10
C LYS A 27 -7.22 -0.40 5.34
N PRO A 28 -7.84 0.08 6.43
CA PRO A 28 -7.15 0.14 7.71
C PRO A 28 -6.61 -1.24 8.11
N GLU A 29 -5.56 -1.24 8.91
CA GLU A 29 -4.89 -2.44 9.45
C GLU A 29 -4.34 -3.38 8.36
N THR A 30 -4.01 -2.83 7.18
CA THR A 30 -3.40 -3.59 6.08
C THR A 30 -2.03 -4.12 6.50
N GLN A 31 -1.87 -5.44 6.47
CA GLN A 31 -0.63 -6.10 6.85
C GLN A 31 0.44 -5.99 5.75
N ASN A 32 1.71 -5.99 6.18
CA ASN A 32 2.84 -6.10 5.25
C ASN A 32 2.78 -7.42 4.47
N GLY A 33 3.07 -7.38 3.17
CA GLY A 33 2.99 -8.52 2.27
C GLY A 33 1.58 -8.81 1.74
N THR A 34 0.56 -8.03 2.12
CA THR A 34 -0.80 -8.17 1.57
C THR A 34 -0.79 -8.09 0.05
N LYS A 35 -1.45 -9.04 -0.61
CA LYS A 35 -1.54 -9.12 -2.07
C LYS A 35 -2.91 -8.67 -2.55
N VAL A 36 -2.94 -7.79 -3.55
CA VAL A 36 -4.15 -7.28 -4.20
C VAL A 36 -4.09 -7.58 -5.68
N ARG A 37 -5.20 -8.06 -6.23
CA ARG A 37 -5.35 -8.35 -7.65
C ARG A 37 -6.15 -7.26 -8.33
N VAL A 38 -5.56 -6.65 -9.36
CA VAL A 38 -6.25 -5.71 -10.24
C VAL A 38 -6.51 -6.40 -11.57
N ARG A 39 -7.79 -6.72 -11.83
CA ARG A 39 -8.18 -7.50 -13.01
C ARG A 39 -8.00 -6.71 -14.31
N GLY A 40 -7.47 -7.36 -15.34
CA GLY A 40 -7.35 -6.78 -16.69
C GLY A 40 -6.39 -5.57 -16.79
N LYS A 41 -5.47 -5.43 -15.84
CA LYS A 41 -4.47 -4.36 -15.79
C LYS A 41 -3.02 -4.87 -15.82
N GLY A 42 -2.85 -6.17 -16.08
CA GLY A 42 -1.56 -6.80 -16.31
C GLY A 42 -1.09 -6.64 -17.76
N TYR A 43 -0.19 -7.50 -18.20
CA TYR A 43 0.37 -7.48 -19.55
C TYR A 43 -0.65 -7.88 -20.62
N ASP A 44 -0.50 -7.31 -21.80
CA ASP A 44 -1.21 -7.74 -23.00
C ASP A 44 -0.77 -9.16 -23.37
N ARG A 45 -1.73 -10.06 -23.62
CA ARG A 45 -1.46 -11.44 -24.01
C ARG A 45 -1.31 -11.63 -25.52
N GLY A 46 -1.58 -10.59 -26.32
CA GLY A 46 -1.52 -10.65 -27.78
C GLY A 46 -2.76 -11.22 -28.47
N ASP A 47 -3.78 -11.62 -27.69
CA ASP A 47 -5.08 -12.11 -28.16
C ASP A 47 -6.22 -11.07 -27.98
N GLY A 48 -5.85 -9.82 -27.69
CA GLY A 48 -6.80 -8.75 -27.35
C GLY A 48 -7.24 -8.75 -25.88
N THR A 49 -6.74 -9.66 -25.04
CA THR A 49 -7.00 -9.69 -23.60
C THR A 49 -5.81 -9.22 -22.77
N PHE A 50 -6.12 -8.64 -21.60
CA PHE A 50 -5.12 -8.22 -20.62
C PHE A 50 -5.07 -9.18 -19.44
N GLY A 51 -3.85 -9.39 -18.93
CA GLY A 51 -3.59 -10.10 -17.70
C GLY A 51 -4.12 -9.41 -16.45
N ASP A 52 -3.96 -10.08 -15.32
CA ASP A 52 -4.19 -9.48 -14.01
C ASP A 52 -2.88 -8.90 -13.48
N LEU A 53 -2.95 -7.75 -12.81
CA LEU A 53 -1.82 -7.18 -12.08
C LEU A 53 -1.91 -7.60 -10.62
N MET A 54 -0.86 -8.25 -10.12
CA MET A 54 -0.71 -8.56 -8.71
C MET A 54 0.16 -7.52 -8.04
N ILE A 55 -0.37 -6.89 -7.00
CA ILE A 55 0.30 -5.87 -6.21
C ILE A 55 0.58 -6.45 -4.83
N THR A 56 1.82 -6.33 -4.37
CA THR A 56 2.17 -6.70 -2.99
C THR A 56 2.47 -5.43 -2.22
N TYR A 57 1.76 -5.18 -1.13
CA TYR A 57 2.04 -4.04 -0.27
C TYR A 57 3.28 -4.32 0.58
N ASN A 58 4.29 -3.48 0.41
CA ASN A 58 5.45 -3.41 1.30
C ASN A 58 5.28 -2.21 2.24
N VAL A 59 5.16 -2.46 3.54
CA VAL A 59 5.00 -1.42 4.57
C VAL A 59 6.39 -0.93 4.98
N LYS A 60 6.64 0.36 4.74
CA LYS A 60 7.89 1.01 5.13
C LYS A 60 7.75 1.62 6.52
N LEU A 61 8.61 1.20 7.43
CA LEU A 61 8.70 1.82 8.76
C LEU A 61 9.38 3.19 8.67
N PRO A 62 8.94 4.17 9.47
CA PRO A 62 9.58 5.47 9.53
C PRO A 62 10.95 5.38 10.21
N THR A 63 11.89 6.21 9.76
CA THR A 63 13.23 6.37 10.33
C THR A 63 13.43 7.81 10.79
N GLY A 64 14.32 8.05 11.77
CA GLY A 64 14.64 9.41 12.21
C GLY A 64 13.52 10.09 12.99
N LEU A 65 12.81 9.34 13.84
CA LEU A 65 11.72 9.88 14.66
C LEU A 65 12.24 10.91 15.67
N ASN A 66 11.55 12.05 15.77
CA ASN A 66 11.80 13.05 16.81
C ASN A 66 11.19 12.60 18.16
N ASP A 67 11.51 13.33 19.24
CA ASP A 67 11.10 12.95 20.59
C ASP A 67 9.58 12.91 20.77
N LYS A 68 8.86 13.88 20.19
CA LYS A 68 7.39 13.91 20.20
C LYS A 68 6.78 12.68 19.50
N GLN A 69 7.33 12.28 18.35
CA GLN A 69 6.85 11.11 17.61
C GLN A 69 7.12 9.81 18.37
N LYS A 70 8.28 9.68 19.02
CA LYS A 70 8.59 8.52 19.87
C LYS A 70 7.65 8.44 21.06
N ASP A 71 7.34 9.58 21.68
CA ASP A 71 6.40 9.63 22.81
C ASP A 71 5.00 9.16 22.41
N LEU A 72 4.46 9.65 21.29
CA LEU A 72 3.17 9.19 20.76
C LEU A 72 3.14 7.68 20.50
N LEU A 73 4.22 7.11 19.96
CA LEU A 73 4.30 5.66 19.74
C LEU A 73 4.37 4.86 21.04
N ARG A 74 4.98 5.40 22.11
CA ARG A 74 4.95 4.78 23.44
C ARG A 74 3.55 4.81 24.03
N GLN A 75 2.88 5.96 23.98
CA GLN A 75 1.48 6.07 24.43
C GLN A 75 0.57 5.07 23.69
N MET A 76 0.74 4.93 22.37
CA MET A 76 -0.01 3.94 21.58
C MET A 76 0.31 2.49 21.99
N LYS A 77 1.58 2.19 22.35
CA LYS A 77 1.98 0.87 22.83
C LYS A 77 1.34 0.54 24.18
N ASP A 78 1.25 1.52 25.07
CA ASP A 78 0.76 1.35 26.44
C ASP A 78 -0.77 1.42 26.53
N ALA A 79 -1.43 2.04 25.55
CA ALA A 79 -2.90 2.08 25.44
C ALA A 79 -3.54 0.74 25.04
N LYS A 80 -2.73 -0.32 24.89
CA LYS A 80 -3.17 -1.65 24.46
C LYS A 80 -3.33 -2.61 25.62
#